data_AF-A0A3A9YMP2-F1
#
_entry.id   AF-A0A3A9YMP2-F1
#
_cell.length_a   1.000
_cell.length_b   1.000
_cell.length_c   1.000
_cell.angle_alpha   90.00
_cell.angle_beta   90.00
_cell.angle_gamma   90.00
#
_symmetry.space_group_name_H-M   'P 1'
#
loop_
_entity.id
_entity.type
_entity.pdbx_description
1 polymer ?
#
loop_
_entity_poly.entity_id
_entity_poly.type
_entity_poly.pdbx_seq_one_letter_code
_entity_poly.pdbx_strand_id
1 'polypeptide(L)'
;MFRLGVVDSPAQGHEAYRGRLAIPYLTPAGPVALNFRCIRQHDCKAVNCRKYLKPEGEEGHLYNVAALKADSDFLVVTEGEIDTISWTMAGVPAVGLSGVKAWKPHFRLALDDFPIIYSAADADDAGKGLTSLLVREVGARPIRYERGMDGNDTWLSGGAGALRGLISG
;
A
#
# COMPACT_ATOMS: atom_id res chain seq x y z
N MET A 1 -4.75 -9.18 -10.54
CA MET A 1 -4.12 -8.16 -11.41
C MET A 1 -4.61 -6.78 -10.98
N PHE A 2 -3.70 -5.83 -10.75
CA PHE A 2 -3.98 -4.51 -10.13
C PHE A 2 -4.67 -3.46 -11.02
N ARG A 3 -4.80 -3.74 -12.33
CA ARG A 3 -5.43 -2.83 -13.33
C ARG A 3 -4.86 -1.41 -13.34
N LEU A 4 -3.55 -1.29 -13.19
CA LEU A 4 -2.84 -0.01 -13.32
C LEU A 4 -2.96 0.55 -14.75
N GLY A 5 -2.94 1.87 -14.88
CA GLY A 5 -2.93 2.55 -16.17
C GLY A 5 -2.32 3.95 -16.08
N VAL A 6 -2.01 4.58 -17.20
CA VAL A 6 -1.56 5.97 -17.24
C VAL A 6 -2.71 6.85 -17.70
N VAL A 7 -2.92 7.99 -17.04
CA VAL A 7 -3.93 8.98 -17.43
C VAL A 7 -3.41 9.74 -18.65
N ASP A 8 -3.52 9.13 -19.83
CA ASP A 8 -3.17 9.77 -21.09
C ASP A 8 -4.30 10.69 -21.57
N SER A 9 -5.49 10.11 -21.76
CA SER A 9 -6.74 10.82 -22.07
C SER A 9 -7.65 10.85 -20.84
N PRO A 10 -7.64 11.94 -20.03
CA PRO A 10 -8.41 12.01 -18.79
C PRO A 10 -9.91 12.03 -19.06
N ALA A 11 -10.65 11.31 -18.22
CA ALA A 11 -12.10 11.47 -18.11
C ALA A 11 -12.43 12.86 -17.54
N GLN A 12 -13.69 13.29 -17.70
CA GLN A 12 -14.18 14.55 -17.13
C GLN A 12 -13.91 14.59 -15.61
N GLY A 13 -13.29 15.68 -15.15
CA GLY A 13 -12.91 15.87 -13.74
C GLY A 13 -11.56 15.27 -13.36
N HIS A 14 -10.89 14.54 -14.26
CA HIS A 14 -9.58 13.93 -14.02
C HIS A 14 -8.43 14.67 -14.74
N GLU A 15 -8.68 15.86 -15.26
CA GLU A 15 -7.71 16.64 -16.05
C GLU A 15 -6.43 16.94 -15.26
N ALA A 16 -6.56 17.18 -13.96
CA ALA A 16 -5.43 17.42 -13.05
C ALA A 16 -4.51 16.21 -12.86
N TYR A 17 -4.97 15.01 -13.24
CA TYR A 17 -4.21 13.78 -13.08
C TYR A 17 -3.50 13.31 -14.35
N ARG A 18 -3.59 14.07 -15.44
CA ARG A 18 -2.92 13.74 -16.71
C ARG A 18 -1.43 13.44 -16.51
N GLY A 19 -0.95 12.39 -17.18
CA GLY A 19 0.43 11.94 -17.11
C GLY A 19 0.82 11.27 -15.80
N ARG A 20 -0.13 10.87 -14.97
CA ARG A 20 0.09 10.11 -13.73
C ARG A 20 -0.32 8.65 -13.90
N LEU A 21 0.27 7.78 -13.07
CA LEU A 21 -0.18 6.41 -12.88
C LEU A 21 -1.49 6.42 -12.10
N ALA A 22 -2.56 5.90 -12.69
CA ALA A 22 -3.82 5.60 -12.02
C ALA A 22 -3.70 4.25 -11.30
N ILE A 23 -4.09 4.24 -10.02
CA ILE A 23 -4.03 3.10 -9.11
C ILE A 23 -5.45 2.87 -8.56
N PRO A 24 -6.23 1.96 -9.17
CA PRO A 24 -7.60 1.72 -8.75
C PRO A 24 -7.65 0.80 -7.53
N TYR A 25 -8.53 1.13 -6.58
CA TYR A 25 -8.89 0.30 -5.44
C TYR A 25 -10.02 -0.63 -5.84
N LEU A 26 -9.69 -1.89 -6.04
CA LEU A 26 -10.61 -2.89 -6.60
C LEU A 26 -11.25 -3.71 -5.48
N THR A 27 -12.57 -3.86 -5.54
CA THR A 27 -13.36 -4.81 -4.74
C THR A 27 -13.99 -5.85 -5.67
N PRO A 28 -14.59 -6.94 -5.14
CA PRO A 28 -15.37 -7.86 -5.96
C PRO A 28 -16.53 -7.20 -6.73
N ALA A 29 -17.07 -6.09 -6.22
CA ALA A 29 -18.14 -5.34 -6.89
C ALA A 29 -17.62 -4.35 -7.96
N GLY A 30 -16.31 -4.13 -8.04
CA GLY A 30 -15.68 -3.17 -8.95
C GLY A 30 -14.76 -2.17 -8.27
N PRO A 31 -14.23 -1.18 -9.02
CA PRO A 31 -13.42 -0.10 -8.47
C PRO A 31 -14.26 0.81 -7.58
N VAL A 32 -13.75 1.13 -6.39
CA VAL A 32 -14.43 2.01 -5.42
C VAL A 32 -13.67 3.31 -5.14
N ALA A 33 -12.38 3.35 -5.51
CA ALA A 33 -11.53 4.50 -5.32
C ALA A 33 -10.38 4.50 -6.36
N LEU A 34 -9.77 5.66 -6.59
CA LEU A 34 -8.60 5.83 -7.45
C LEU A 34 -7.58 6.76 -6.80
N ASN A 35 -6.31 6.34 -6.76
CA ASN A 35 -5.20 7.25 -6.45
C ASN A 35 -4.31 7.46 -7.67
N PHE A 36 -3.59 8.59 -7.68
CA PHE A 36 -2.74 8.99 -8.80
C PHE A 36 -1.31 9.27 -8.36
N ARG A 37 -0.34 8.54 -8.93
CA ARG A 37 1.08 8.67 -8.61
C ARG A 37 1.85 9.35 -9.74
N CYS A 38 2.75 10.27 -9.41
CA CYS A 38 3.69 10.85 -10.36
C CYS A 38 4.64 9.76 -10.90
N ILE A 39 4.81 9.69 -12.23
CA ILE A 39 5.74 8.75 -12.90
C ILE A 39 6.98 9.43 -13.50
N ARG A 40 7.08 10.76 -13.35
CA ARG A 40 8.22 11.52 -13.86
C ARG A 40 9.47 11.24 -13.02
N GLN A 41 10.62 11.13 -13.66
CA GLN A 41 11.91 10.93 -13.00
C GLN A 41 12.45 12.26 -12.48
N HIS A 42 11.99 12.69 -11.30
CA HIS A 42 12.50 13.85 -10.58
C HIS A 42 12.26 13.71 -9.07
N ASP A 43 12.92 14.56 -8.27
CA ASP A 43 12.50 14.78 -6.89
C ASP A 43 11.21 15.63 -6.88
N CYS A 44 10.11 14.97 -6.52
CA CYS A 44 8.80 15.59 -6.42
C CYS A 44 8.79 16.77 -5.44
N LYS A 45 9.52 16.69 -4.32
CA LYS A 45 9.59 17.76 -3.32
C LYS A 45 10.33 18.97 -3.89
N ALA A 46 11.45 18.75 -4.58
CA ALA A 46 12.27 19.82 -5.15
C ALA A 46 11.54 20.69 -6.19
N VAL A 47 10.61 20.10 -6.95
CA VAL A 47 9.86 20.81 -8.00
C VAL A 47 8.40 21.12 -7.60
N ASN A 48 8.08 21.05 -6.31
CA ASN A 48 6.74 21.26 -5.77
C ASN A 48 5.65 20.41 -6.47
N CYS A 49 6.01 19.19 -6.85
CA CYS A 49 5.11 18.20 -7.43
C CYS A 49 4.63 17.26 -6.31
N ARG A 50 3.32 17.05 -6.20
CA ARG A 50 2.78 16.03 -5.27
C ARG A 50 3.08 14.63 -5.82
N LYS A 51 3.82 13.81 -5.07
CA LYS A 51 4.14 12.41 -5.43
C LYS A 51 2.86 11.59 -5.60
N TYR A 52 1.91 11.76 -4.68
CA TYR A 52 0.58 11.16 -4.73
C TYR A 52 -0.51 12.23 -4.69
N LEU A 53 -1.57 12.00 -5.47
CA LEU A 53 -2.82 12.75 -5.46
C LEU A 53 -3.99 11.79 -5.27
N LYS A 54 -5.03 12.29 -4.62
CA LYS A 54 -6.31 11.61 -4.45
C LYS A 54 -7.43 12.53 -4.98
N PRO A 55 -8.51 11.96 -5.55
CA PRO A 55 -9.76 12.68 -5.76
C PRO A 55 -10.22 13.40 -4.50
N GLU A 56 -10.87 14.53 -4.68
CA GLU A 56 -11.50 15.26 -3.58
C GLU A 56 -12.69 14.46 -3.04
N GLY A 57 -12.83 14.41 -1.71
CA GLY A 57 -13.89 13.63 -1.05
C GLY A 57 -13.61 12.14 -0.93
N GLU A 58 -12.48 11.64 -1.44
CA GLU A 58 -12.12 10.22 -1.36
C GLU A 58 -11.87 9.78 0.09
N GLU A 59 -12.57 8.73 0.53
CA GLU A 59 -12.36 8.17 1.85
C GLU A 59 -11.14 7.23 1.92
N GLY A 60 -10.68 6.94 3.14
CA GLY A 60 -9.70 5.89 3.38
C GLY A 60 -10.26 4.50 3.06
N HIS A 61 -9.63 3.80 2.12
CA HIS A 61 -9.90 2.40 1.79
C HIS A 61 -8.62 1.57 1.94
N LEU A 62 -8.78 0.29 2.26
CA LEU A 62 -7.69 -0.68 2.13
C LEU A 62 -7.42 -0.93 0.64
N TYR A 63 -6.16 -0.83 0.24
CA TYR A 63 -5.72 -1.22 -1.09
C TYR A 63 -5.54 -2.74 -1.18
N ASN A 64 -5.81 -3.31 -2.36
CA ASN A 64 -5.69 -4.74 -2.64
C ASN A 64 -6.50 -5.67 -1.71
N VAL A 65 -7.75 -5.31 -1.40
CA VAL A 65 -8.65 -6.11 -0.53
C VAL A 65 -8.92 -7.55 -1.03
N ALA A 66 -8.56 -7.86 -2.27
CA ALA A 66 -8.55 -9.25 -2.76
C ALA A 66 -7.60 -10.16 -1.98
N ALA A 67 -6.51 -9.62 -1.41
CA ALA A 67 -5.56 -10.36 -0.58
C ALA A 67 -6.19 -10.87 0.74
N LEU A 68 -7.30 -10.27 1.18
CA LEU A 68 -8.04 -10.73 2.37
C LEU A 68 -8.70 -12.09 2.18
N LYS A 69 -8.78 -12.59 0.94
CA LYS A 69 -9.31 -13.92 0.61
C LYS A 69 -8.20 -14.96 0.38
N ALA A 70 -6.95 -14.60 0.66
CA ALA A 70 -5.84 -15.53 0.49
C ALA A 70 -5.93 -16.65 1.53
N ASP A 71 -5.68 -17.88 1.08
CA ASP A 71 -5.46 -19.02 1.96
C ASP A 71 -4.02 -18.94 2.49
N SER A 72 -3.84 -18.26 3.63
CA SER A 72 -2.54 -17.95 4.22
C SER A 72 -2.66 -17.72 5.72
N ASP A 73 -1.71 -18.23 6.50
CA ASP A 73 -1.63 -17.98 7.95
C ASP A 73 -1.20 -16.55 8.29
N PHE A 74 -0.79 -15.77 7.29
CA PHE A 74 -0.34 -14.41 7.48
C PHE A 74 -0.79 -13.44 6.40
N LEU A 75 -0.83 -12.16 6.76
CA LEU A 75 -1.07 -11.04 5.86
C LEU A 75 -0.10 -9.90 6.18
N VAL A 76 0.43 -9.25 5.15
CA VAL A 76 1.23 -8.03 5.29
C VAL A 76 0.36 -6.78 5.10
N VAL A 77 0.46 -5.81 6.02
CA VAL A 77 -0.12 -4.48 5.89
C VAL A 77 1.00 -3.48 5.61
N THR A 78 0.93 -2.79 4.47
CA THR A 78 1.92 -1.78 4.03
C THR A 78 1.36 -0.37 4.13
N GLU A 79 2.23 0.65 4.07
CA GLU A 79 1.81 2.06 4.07
C GLU A 79 1.34 2.57 2.68
N GLY A 80 2.02 2.12 1.62
CA GLY A 80 1.77 2.56 0.25
C GLY A 80 1.29 1.45 -0.69
N GLU A 81 0.64 1.85 -1.78
CA GLU A 81 0.12 0.93 -2.81
C GLU A 81 1.24 0.22 -3.58
N ILE A 82 2.38 0.89 -3.79
CA ILE A 82 3.52 0.32 -4.50
C ILE A 82 4.21 -0.76 -3.66
N ASP A 83 4.32 -0.57 -2.35
CA ASP A 83 4.82 -1.61 -1.44
C ASP A 83 3.86 -2.79 -1.41
N THR A 84 2.54 -2.55 -1.38
CA THR A 84 1.55 -3.63 -1.46
C THR A 84 1.72 -4.44 -2.73
N ILE A 85 1.94 -3.79 -3.88
CA ILE A 85 2.18 -4.46 -5.16
C ILE A 85 3.48 -5.27 -5.09
N SER A 86 4.55 -4.72 -4.52
CA SER A 86 5.85 -5.39 -4.39
C SER A 86 5.76 -6.66 -3.54
N TRP A 87 5.09 -6.59 -2.39
CA TRP A 87 4.81 -7.76 -1.54
C TRP A 87 3.94 -8.79 -2.25
N THR A 88 2.89 -8.35 -2.94
CA THR A 88 2.03 -9.27 -3.70
C THR A 88 2.78 -9.94 -4.86
N MET A 89 3.66 -9.21 -5.55
CA MET A 89 4.54 -9.77 -6.59
C MET A 89 5.56 -10.74 -6.00
N ALA A 90 5.94 -10.56 -4.73
CA ALA A 90 6.68 -11.55 -3.96
C ALA A 90 5.81 -12.75 -3.53
N GLY A 91 4.57 -12.89 -4.01
CA GLY A 91 3.69 -14.01 -3.66
C GLY A 91 3.25 -14.03 -2.20
N VAL A 92 3.32 -12.87 -1.53
CA VAL A 92 2.86 -12.69 -0.15
C VAL A 92 1.56 -11.89 -0.19
N PRO A 93 0.48 -12.36 0.46
CA PRO A 93 -0.75 -11.60 0.50
C PRO A 93 -0.53 -10.30 1.28
N ALA A 94 -0.86 -9.18 0.65
CA ALA A 94 -0.63 -7.86 1.23
C ALA A 94 -1.77 -6.88 0.93
N VAL A 95 -2.09 -6.03 1.91
CA VAL A 95 -3.01 -4.90 1.77
C VAL A 95 -2.29 -3.59 2.09
N GLY A 96 -2.75 -2.49 1.49
CA GLY A 96 -2.18 -1.16 1.72
C GLY A 96 -3.10 -0.27 2.55
N LEU A 97 -2.54 0.43 3.54
CA LEU A 97 -3.23 1.40 4.38
C LEU A 97 -2.46 2.72 4.38
N SER A 98 -3.02 3.74 3.73
CA SER A 98 -2.39 5.07 3.57
C SER A 98 -2.37 5.89 4.87
N GLY A 99 -1.59 5.45 5.84
CA GLY A 99 -1.35 6.12 7.11
C GLY A 99 -2.46 5.96 8.15
N VAL A 100 -2.15 6.37 9.38
CA VAL A 100 -3.00 6.18 10.58
C VAL A 100 -4.40 6.75 10.41
N LYS A 101 -4.56 7.90 9.74
CA LYS A 101 -5.86 8.57 9.56
C LYS A 101 -6.81 7.81 8.64
N ALA A 102 -6.30 6.90 7.80
CA ALA A 102 -7.13 6.08 6.93
C ALA A 102 -7.71 4.86 7.66
N TRP A 103 -7.26 4.56 8.89
CA TRP A 103 -7.77 3.45 9.67
C TRP A 103 -9.25 3.63 10.02
N LYS A 104 -10.02 2.58 9.78
CA LYS A 104 -11.41 2.48 10.20
C LYS A 104 -11.53 1.30 11.17
N PRO A 105 -12.21 1.43 12.32
CA PRO A 105 -12.27 0.36 13.33
C PRO A 105 -12.75 -1.00 12.79
N HIS A 106 -13.58 -1.02 11.75
CA HIS A 106 -14.05 -2.27 11.15
C HIS A 106 -12.98 -2.99 10.31
N PHE A 107 -11.86 -2.35 9.96
CA PHE A 107 -10.76 -3.03 9.28
C PHE A 107 -10.15 -4.14 10.12
N ARG A 108 -10.18 -4.05 11.46
CA ARG A 108 -9.75 -5.15 12.33
C ARG A 108 -10.50 -6.45 12.04
N LEU A 109 -11.80 -6.37 11.73
CA LEU A 109 -12.64 -7.54 11.44
C LEU A 109 -12.26 -8.19 10.12
N ALA A 110 -11.80 -7.39 9.16
CA ALA A 110 -11.34 -7.89 7.88
C ALA A 110 -9.95 -8.57 7.98
N LEU A 111 -9.18 -8.27 9.02
CA LEU A 111 -7.86 -8.82 9.27
C LEU A 111 -7.89 -10.04 10.22
N ASP A 112 -9.00 -10.29 10.90
CA ASP A 112 -9.15 -11.28 11.98
C ASP A 112 -9.00 -12.73 11.49
N ASP A 113 -9.24 -12.98 10.19
CA ASP A 113 -9.08 -14.30 9.56
C ASP A 113 -7.60 -14.74 9.45
N PHE A 114 -6.64 -13.83 9.66
CA PHE A 114 -5.21 -14.13 9.56
C PHE A 114 -4.57 -14.26 10.96
N PRO A 115 -4.05 -15.44 11.31
CA PRO A 115 -3.34 -15.66 12.57
C PRO A 115 -2.19 -14.68 12.83
N ILE A 116 -1.50 -14.25 11.77
CA ILE A 116 -0.35 -13.35 11.86
C ILE A 116 -0.52 -12.16 10.92
N ILE A 117 -0.61 -10.96 11.49
CA ILE A 117 -0.51 -9.71 10.73
C ILE A 117 0.91 -9.18 10.83
N TYR A 118 1.55 -8.87 9.71
CA TYR A 118 2.81 -8.13 9.66
C TYR A 118 2.56 -6.66 9.33
N SER A 119 3.22 -5.75 10.05
CA SER A 119 3.24 -4.33 9.72
C SER A 119 4.53 -4.02 8.98
N ALA A 120 4.44 -3.75 7.68
CA ALA A 120 5.56 -3.47 6.79
C ALA A 120 5.53 -2.00 6.34
N ALA A 121 5.50 -1.11 7.33
CA ALA A 121 5.50 0.34 7.15
C ALA A 121 6.92 0.89 6.96
N ASP A 122 7.03 2.07 6.38
CA ASP A 122 8.31 2.68 6.01
C ASP A 122 9.15 3.00 7.26
N ALA A 123 10.48 3.04 7.11
CA ALA A 123 11.42 3.31 8.20
C ALA A 123 11.50 4.81 8.58
N ASP A 124 10.36 5.51 8.63
CA ASP A 124 10.23 6.92 9.00
C ASP A 124 9.24 7.16 10.16
N ASP A 125 8.99 8.41 10.53
CA ASP A 125 8.11 8.73 11.67
C ASP A 125 6.62 8.47 11.38
N ALA A 126 6.19 8.55 10.11
CA ALA A 126 4.83 8.21 9.72
C ALA A 126 4.61 6.68 9.80
N GLY A 127 5.56 5.91 9.28
CA GLY A 127 5.53 4.45 9.31
C GLY A 127 5.63 3.88 10.71
N LYS A 128 6.38 4.52 11.62
CA LYS A 128 6.33 4.19 13.07
C LYS A 128 4.93 4.36 13.65
N GLY A 129 4.26 5.47 13.33
CA GLY A 129 2.89 5.73 13.78
C GLY A 129 1.90 4.67 13.28
N LEU A 130 2.02 4.29 12.01
CA LEU A 130 1.21 3.22 11.42
C LEU A 130 1.48 1.86 12.09
N THR A 131 2.75 1.54 12.32
CA THR A 131 3.14 0.30 13.01
C THR A 131 2.59 0.26 14.43
N SER A 132 2.72 1.34 15.21
CA SER A 132 2.16 1.41 16.57
C SER A 132 0.63 1.24 16.58
N LEU A 133 -0.06 1.81 15.60
CA LEU A 133 -1.50 1.60 15.42
C LEU A 133 -1.80 0.10 15.19
N LEU A 134 -1.15 -0.55 14.23
CA LEU A 134 -1.44 -1.95 13.88
C LEU A 134 -1.07 -2.92 15.00
N VAL A 135 0.02 -2.68 15.73
CA VAL A 135 0.37 -3.43 16.94
C VAL A 135 -0.75 -3.34 17.97
N ARG A 136 -1.30 -2.14 18.20
CA ARG A 136 -2.37 -1.93 19.18
C ARG A 136 -3.70 -2.57 18.76
N GLU A 137 -4.10 -2.41 17.50
CA GLU A 137 -5.43 -2.78 17.03
C GLU A 137 -5.55 -4.27 16.68
N VAL A 138 -4.48 -4.88 16.17
CA VAL A 138 -4.50 -6.26 15.64
C VAL A 138 -3.29 -7.09 16.05
N GLY A 139 -2.47 -6.63 17.00
CA GLY A 139 -1.30 -7.38 17.46
C GLY A 139 -0.23 -7.60 16.39
N ALA A 140 -0.13 -6.70 15.40
CA ALA A 140 0.76 -6.89 14.26
C ALA A 140 2.24 -7.05 14.67
N ARG A 141 2.97 -7.91 13.94
CA ARG A 141 4.43 -8.10 14.05
C ARG A 141 5.14 -7.08 13.14
N PRO A 142 5.96 -6.15 13.66
CA PRO A 142 6.68 -5.20 12.82
C PRO A 142 7.74 -5.87 11.94
N ILE A 143 7.71 -5.59 10.65
CA ILE A 143 8.83 -5.85 9.73
C ILE A 143 9.83 -4.70 9.84
N ARG A 144 11.12 -5.03 9.82
CA ARG A 144 12.20 -4.04 9.87
C ARG A 144 12.91 -4.00 8.53
N TYR A 145 12.72 -2.92 7.79
CA TYR A 145 13.54 -2.62 6.62
C TYR A 145 14.91 -2.10 7.04
N GLU A 146 15.87 -2.19 6.11
CA GLU A 146 17.13 -1.46 6.24
C GLU A 146 16.87 0.05 6.31
N ARG A 147 17.81 0.80 6.91
CA ARG A 147 17.61 2.23 7.16
C ARG A 147 17.38 2.97 5.84
N GLY A 148 16.22 3.63 5.76
CA GLY A 148 15.85 4.48 4.62
C GLY A 148 15.28 3.71 3.42
N MET A 149 15.05 2.41 3.56
CA MET A 149 14.38 1.59 2.55
C MET A 149 12.90 1.39 2.88
N ASP A 150 12.11 1.21 1.83
CA ASP A 150 10.73 0.72 1.87
C ASP A 150 10.63 -0.70 1.26
N GLY A 151 9.39 -1.21 1.14
CA GLY A 151 9.14 -2.53 0.56
C GLY A 151 9.53 -2.60 -0.93
N ASN A 152 9.26 -1.54 -1.67
CA ASN A 152 9.64 -1.44 -3.08
C ASN A 152 11.16 -1.35 -3.28
N ASP A 153 11.88 -0.60 -2.44
CA ASP A 153 13.34 -0.54 -2.47
C ASP A 153 13.97 -1.90 -2.17
N THR A 154 13.41 -2.62 -1.19
CA THR A 154 13.84 -4.00 -0.85
C THR A 154 13.58 -4.97 -2.00
N TRP A 155 12.46 -4.81 -2.70
CA TRP A 155 12.20 -5.56 -3.93
C TRP A 155 13.21 -5.23 -5.03
N LEU A 156 13.53 -3.96 -5.24
CA LEU A 156 14.48 -3.55 -6.28
C LEU A 156 15.90 -4.05 -6.01
N SER A 157 16.29 -4.22 -4.74
CA SER A 157 17.63 -4.68 -4.38
C SER A 157 17.81 -6.20 -4.49
N GLY A 158 16.80 -7.00 -4.15
CA GLY A 158 16.93 -8.46 -4.08
C GLY A 158 15.69 -9.28 -4.46
N GLY A 159 14.69 -8.64 -5.06
CA GLY A 159 13.48 -9.28 -5.58
C GLY A 159 12.60 -9.93 -4.50
N ALA A 160 11.83 -10.94 -4.92
CA ALA A 160 10.88 -11.64 -4.05
C ALA A 160 11.55 -12.29 -2.83
N GLY A 161 12.78 -12.79 -2.99
CA GLY A 161 13.53 -13.45 -1.91
C GLY A 161 13.87 -12.47 -0.77
N ALA A 162 14.27 -11.25 -1.09
CA ALA A 162 14.59 -10.22 -0.11
C ALA A 162 13.37 -9.87 0.75
N LEU A 163 12.20 -9.67 0.15
CA LEU A 163 10.96 -9.41 0.89
C LEU A 163 10.54 -10.61 1.74
N ARG A 164 10.49 -11.81 1.15
CA ARG A 164 10.12 -13.03 1.90
C ARG A 164 11.04 -13.29 3.08
N GLY A 165 12.33 -12.99 2.96
CA GLY A 165 13.30 -13.14 4.04
C GLY A 165 13.05 -12.25 5.26
N LEU A 166 12.25 -11.19 5.12
CA LEU A 166 11.82 -10.34 6.25
C LEU A 166 10.69 -10.95 7.07
N ILE A 167 10.00 -11.95 6.53
CA ILE A 167 8.94 -12.69 7.22
C ILE A 167 9.60 -13.86 7.95
N SER A 168 9.82 -13.69 9.24
CA SER A 168 10.14 -14.81 10.13
C SER A 168 8.85 -15.51 10.52
N GLY A 169 8.78 -16.84 10.32
CA GLY A 169 7.70 -17.69 10.83
C GLY A 169 7.47 -17.51 12.32
#